data_AF-A0A285PQS9-F1
#
_entry.id   AF-A0A285PQS9-F1
#
_cell.length_a   1.000
_cell.length_b   1.000
_cell.length_c   1.000
_cell.angle_alpha   90.00
_cell.angle_beta   90.00
_cell.angle_gamma   90.00
#
_symmetry.space_group_name_H-M   'P 1'
#
loop_
_entity.id
_entity.type
_entity.pdbx_description
1 polymer ?
#
loop_
_entity_poly.entity_id
_entity_poly.type
_entity_poly.pdbx_seq_one_letter_code
_entity_poly.pdbx_strand_id
1 'polypeptide(L)'
;MTDIAKIRTGKVKGTMNSNNLSDYYYNHSFMERLRKRLPEILPNTYCIVAIDIEHFRLFNKLYGRSSGDEVIRYIYTCLKQSALEYDGIDAYLGGDNFVAFLPDDDEVLNNIRQKIIKKFSKWNNTSAFFPLFGVYTIEDTSVLPELMYDHAMLALSHAEEDYKWHICRYTMEMESCLEEEVYLLAAIEEGLQKEEFTFFAQPQCNIATGQIVGAEALVRWQKPDGEVLLPGGFIPVLEKNKMIDRLDRYVWEKVCQWLRGWIDQGYSPVPISINVSRIDIFEMDVPKYIFSLLEKYQIPEYLIKIEITESAYTENNNRISHAVNTLRNRGLVVMMDDFGCGYSSLNMLKNIPVDVLKLDMRFLQFKEEERQKSANILEAIVNMAGLLHLPIVVEGVENESQEKFVQKLGCRYIQGFYYYKPLPIKKFEELLRDKRQIDTQGLVYKQVEPMHIREFIDTNFVSDSMLNNVLGPVVFFEVFGGDIKVTRVNEQYFRMIGEQHFEEDIQREFLKRIPEEERCVFHRMIEKAFENPVLGADGMIHLLREGEQKMSVYTKVFYLREREGYRQYYCSLMDISRVI
;
A
#
# COMPACT_ATOMS: atom_id res chain seq x y z
N MET A 1 38.01 -19.84 33.21
CA MET A 1 38.16 -20.27 34.61
C MET A 1 38.81 -19.14 35.40
N THR A 2 38.28 -18.89 36.60
CA THR A 2 38.74 -17.94 37.64
C THR A 2 38.71 -16.45 37.32
N ASP A 3 37.67 -15.75 37.81
CA ASP A 3 37.82 -14.75 38.89
C ASP A 3 36.60 -13.82 39.01
N ILE A 4 35.52 -14.26 39.67
CA ILE A 4 34.60 -13.33 40.39
C ILE A 4 34.05 -14.06 41.61
N ALA A 5 34.86 -14.20 42.66
CA ALA A 5 34.38 -14.54 44.00
C ALA A 5 35.13 -13.71 45.05
N LYS A 6 34.34 -12.99 45.86
CA LYS A 6 34.69 -12.24 47.09
C LYS A 6 35.08 -10.76 46.97
N ILE A 7 34.07 -9.89 47.12
CA ILE A 7 34.13 -8.72 48.02
C ILE A 7 32.72 -8.56 48.66
N ARG A 8 32.46 -9.18 49.81
CA ARG A 8 32.38 -8.60 51.17
C ARG A 8 31.39 -7.44 51.37
N THR A 9 30.24 -7.79 51.99
CA THR A 9 29.64 -7.18 53.18
C THR A 9 29.89 -5.68 53.43
N GLY A 10 28.94 -4.85 53.02
CA GLY A 10 28.77 -3.48 53.51
C GLY A 10 27.28 -3.20 53.75
N LYS A 11 26.90 -2.98 55.01
CA LYS A 11 25.58 -2.43 55.37
C LYS A 11 25.47 -1.03 54.77
N VAL A 12 24.69 -0.87 53.71
CA VAL A 12 24.22 0.43 53.24
C VAL A 12 22.73 0.51 53.55
N LYS A 13 22.39 1.28 54.58
CA LYS A 13 21.04 1.82 54.78
C LYS A 13 20.80 2.82 53.66
N GLY A 14 20.08 2.40 52.64
CA GLY A 14 19.60 3.25 51.55
C GLY A 14 18.24 2.72 51.12
N THR A 15 17.23 3.58 51.16
CA THR A 15 15.84 3.32 50.80
C THR A 15 15.72 2.75 49.38
N MET A 16 15.57 1.43 49.26
CA MET A 16 15.13 0.77 48.04
C MET A 16 13.61 0.94 47.89
N ASN A 17 13.17 1.36 46.71
CA ASN A 17 11.76 1.49 46.35
C ASN A 17 11.01 0.19 46.62
N SER A 18 9.91 0.31 47.38
CA SER A 18 9.10 -0.79 47.92
C SER A 18 8.29 -1.58 46.87
N ASN A 19 8.29 -1.20 45.59
CA ASN A 19 7.50 -1.87 44.55
C ASN A 19 8.21 -3.07 43.90
N ASN A 20 9.55 -3.13 43.88
CA ASN A 20 10.26 -4.28 43.28
C ASN A 20 10.34 -5.51 44.20
N LEU A 21 10.15 -5.31 45.51
CA LEU A 21 10.19 -6.41 46.48
C LEU A 21 8.85 -7.17 46.52
N SER A 22 7.70 -6.48 46.40
CA SER A 22 6.39 -7.16 46.40
C SER A 22 6.25 -8.15 45.24
N ASP A 23 6.61 -7.72 44.03
CA ASP A 23 6.46 -8.52 42.81
C ASP A 23 7.37 -9.77 42.85
N TYR A 24 8.56 -9.64 43.45
CA TYR A 24 9.47 -10.76 43.72
C TYR A 24 8.91 -11.77 44.74
N TYR A 25 8.26 -11.30 45.82
CA TYR A 25 7.67 -12.18 46.84
C TYR A 25 6.43 -12.95 46.34
N TYR A 26 5.58 -12.34 45.50
CA TYR A 26 4.37 -12.99 44.97
C TYR A 26 4.69 -14.05 43.91
N ASN A 27 5.69 -13.81 43.05
CA ASN A 27 6.17 -14.79 42.08
C ASN A 27 6.76 -16.03 42.77
N HIS A 28 7.58 -15.85 43.81
CA HIS A 28 8.16 -16.95 44.57
C HIS A 28 7.10 -17.85 45.25
N SER A 29 6.05 -17.26 45.80
CA SER A 29 4.95 -18.00 46.45
C SER A 29 4.12 -18.81 45.46
N PHE A 30 3.92 -18.31 44.23
CA PHE A 30 3.30 -19.08 43.16
C PHE A 30 4.15 -20.29 42.78
N MET A 31 5.44 -20.07 42.48
CA MET A 31 6.36 -21.14 42.07
C MET A 31 6.53 -22.20 43.15
N GLU A 32 6.65 -21.83 44.43
CA GLU A 32 6.75 -22.79 45.53
C GLU A 32 5.48 -23.64 45.71
N ARG A 33 4.29 -23.04 45.57
CA ARG A 33 3.02 -23.78 45.63
C ARG A 33 2.89 -24.72 44.44
N LEU A 34 3.26 -24.27 43.25
CA LEU A 34 3.24 -25.07 42.03
C LEU A 34 4.21 -26.26 42.13
N ARG A 35 5.45 -26.04 42.57
CA ARG A 35 6.43 -27.13 42.83
C ARG A 35 5.88 -28.23 43.75
N LYS A 36 5.09 -27.86 44.76
CA LYS A 36 4.49 -28.83 45.69
C LYS A 36 3.33 -29.60 45.07
N ARG A 37 2.61 -29.01 44.11
CA ARG A 37 1.45 -29.60 43.44
C ARG A 37 1.81 -30.46 42.24
N LEU A 38 2.89 -30.15 41.51
CA LEU A 38 3.30 -30.89 40.31
C LEU A 38 3.44 -32.42 40.49
N PRO A 39 3.93 -32.96 41.63
CA PRO A 39 4.00 -34.41 41.82
C PRO A 39 2.64 -35.10 41.96
N GLU A 40 1.57 -34.35 42.23
CA GLU A 40 0.23 -34.88 42.51
C GLU A 40 -0.67 -34.92 41.28
N ILE A 41 -0.26 -34.32 40.16
CA ILE A 41 -1.09 -34.18 38.96
C ILE A 41 -0.73 -35.17 37.87
N LEU A 42 -1.70 -35.47 37.01
CA LEU A 42 -1.49 -36.26 35.81
C LEU A 42 -1.08 -35.35 34.63
N PRO A 43 -0.23 -35.84 33.71
CA PRO A 43 0.04 -35.14 32.45
C PRO A 43 -1.24 -34.71 31.72
N ASN A 44 -1.21 -33.55 31.07
CA ASN A 44 -2.30 -32.99 30.25
C ASN A 44 -3.61 -32.71 31.02
N THR A 45 -3.57 -32.59 32.34
CA THR A 45 -4.76 -32.27 33.15
C THR A 45 -4.82 -30.82 33.63
N TYR A 46 -3.67 -30.16 33.74
CA TYR A 46 -3.55 -28.78 34.17
C TYR A 46 -2.65 -27.99 33.21
N CYS A 47 -2.85 -26.68 33.20
CA CYS A 47 -2.06 -25.72 32.44
C CYS A 47 -1.62 -24.54 33.32
N ILE A 48 -0.58 -23.85 32.87
CA ILE A 48 -0.21 -22.53 33.34
C ILE A 48 -0.80 -21.51 32.39
N VAL A 49 -1.46 -20.49 32.93
CA VAL A 49 -2.10 -19.41 32.19
C VAL A 49 -1.48 -18.10 32.64
N ALA A 50 -0.69 -17.48 31.76
CA ALA A 50 -0.24 -16.11 31.91
C ALA A 50 -1.30 -15.18 31.30
N ILE A 51 -1.62 -14.07 31.99
CA ILE A 51 -2.66 -13.14 31.56
C ILE A 51 -2.12 -11.72 31.62
N ASP A 52 -2.31 -10.98 30.53
CA ASP A 52 -2.10 -9.54 30.44
C ASP A 52 -3.34 -8.82 29.89
N ILE A 53 -3.39 -7.50 30.03
CA ILE A 53 -4.47 -6.65 29.55
C ILE A 53 -3.97 -5.75 28.43
N GLU A 54 -4.49 -5.98 27.24
CA GLU A 54 -4.15 -5.19 26.07
C GLU A 54 -4.40 -3.70 26.29
N HIS A 55 -3.39 -2.89 26.00
CA HIS A 55 -3.42 -1.43 26.11
C HIS A 55 -3.81 -0.87 27.49
N PHE A 56 -3.54 -1.58 28.58
CA PHE A 56 -3.92 -1.14 29.93
C PHE A 56 -3.32 0.21 30.34
N ARG A 57 -2.11 0.54 29.86
CA ARG A 57 -1.53 1.88 30.05
C ARG A 57 -2.40 2.98 29.43
N LEU A 58 -3.01 2.73 28.28
CA LEU A 58 -3.94 3.66 27.63
C LEU A 58 -5.26 3.73 28.42
N PHE A 59 -5.76 2.60 28.93
CA PHE A 59 -6.92 2.56 29.82
C PHE A 59 -6.73 3.48 31.04
N ASN A 60 -5.59 3.36 31.72
CA ASN A 60 -5.24 4.21 32.86
C ASN A 60 -5.19 5.71 32.52
N LYS A 61 -4.77 6.04 31.29
CA LYS A 61 -4.72 7.42 30.80
C LYS A 61 -6.12 7.98 30.52
N LEU A 62 -7.04 7.16 30.01
CA LEU A 62 -8.39 7.57 29.62
C LEU A 62 -9.37 7.62 30.80
N TYR A 63 -9.30 6.65 31.71
CA TYR A 63 -10.29 6.48 32.80
C TYR A 63 -9.72 6.69 34.20
N GLY A 64 -8.42 7.01 34.30
CA GLY A 64 -7.72 7.25 35.55
C GLY A 64 -7.27 5.97 36.27
N ARG A 65 -6.20 6.09 37.07
CA ARG A 65 -5.58 4.97 37.81
C ARG A 65 -6.54 4.27 38.77
N SER A 66 -7.45 5.00 39.41
CA SER A 66 -8.43 4.39 40.32
C SER A 66 -9.35 3.38 39.63
N SER A 67 -9.72 3.66 38.37
CA SER A 67 -10.50 2.74 37.53
C SER A 67 -9.66 1.53 37.12
N GLY A 68 -8.37 1.73 36.80
CA GLY A 68 -7.42 0.65 36.53
C GLY A 68 -7.26 -0.30 37.72
N ASP A 69 -7.10 0.26 38.92
CA ASP A 69 -7.03 -0.54 40.15
C ASP A 69 -8.33 -1.32 40.41
N GLU A 70 -9.49 -0.76 40.05
CA GLU A 70 -10.78 -1.47 40.15
C GLU A 70 -10.80 -2.72 39.25
N VAL A 71 -10.27 -2.59 38.03
CA VAL A 71 -10.17 -3.69 37.06
C VAL A 71 -9.19 -4.75 37.53
N ILE A 72 -7.98 -4.36 37.95
CA ILE A 72 -6.97 -5.30 38.48
C ILE A 72 -7.53 -6.11 39.65
N ARG A 73 -8.17 -5.44 40.62
CA ARG A 73 -8.77 -6.12 41.79
C ARG A 73 -9.87 -7.10 41.36
N TYR A 74 -10.66 -6.75 40.34
CA TYR A 74 -11.70 -7.63 39.83
C TYR A 74 -11.11 -8.88 39.17
N ILE A 75 -10.09 -8.72 38.31
CA ILE A 75 -9.39 -9.83 37.65
C ILE A 75 -8.79 -10.75 38.69
N TYR A 76 -8.05 -10.20 39.66
CA TYR A 76 -7.48 -10.97 40.76
C TYR A 76 -8.56 -11.76 41.54
N THR A 77 -9.71 -11.13 41.82
CA THR A 77 -10.83 -11.81 42.50
C THR A 77 -11.40 -12.95 41.65
N CYS A 78 -11.53 -12.75 40.33
CA CYS A 78 -12.00 -13.77 39.41
C CYS A 78 -11.04 -14.96 39.37
N LEU A 79 -9.73 -14.72 39.25
CA LEU A 79 -8.71 -15.78 39.23
C LEU A 79 -8.66 -16.53 40.54
N LYS A 80 -8.71 -15.82 41.67
CA LYS A 80 -8.75 -16.44 43.00
C LYS A 80 -9.97 -17.35 43.20
N GLN A 81 -11.14 -16.93 42.70
CA GLN A 81 -12.35 -17.76 42.75
C GLN A 81 -12.21 -19.02 41.88
N SER A 82 -11.72 -18.87 40.65
CA SER A 82 -11.48 -20.01 39.75
C SER A 82 -10.42 -20.96 40.29
N ALA A 83 -9.32 -20.45 40.83
CA ALA A 83 -8.30 -21.27 41.49
C ALA A 83 -8.89 -22.07 42.67
N LEU A 84 -9.78 -21.47 43.47
CA LEU A 84 -10.45 -22.17 44.56
C LEU A 84 -11.44 -23.25 44.06
N GLU A 85 -12.21 -22.96 43.00
CA GLU A 85 -13.21 -23.86 42.43
C GLU A 85 -12.57 -25.11 41.80
N TYR A 86 -11.43 -24.92 41.15
CA TYR A 86 -10.77 -25.95 40.35
C TYR A 86 -9.47 -26.50 40.97
N ASP A 87 -9.29 -26.34 42.29
CA ASP A 87 -8.12 -26.81 43.04
C ASP A 87 -6.76 -26.34 42.43
N GLY A 88 -6.81 -25.12 41.90
CA GLY A 88 -5.74 -24.41 41.22
C GLY A 88 -4.95 -23.46 42.12
N ILE A 89 -4.08 -22.66 41.50
CA ILE A 89 -3.25 -21.66 42.19
C ILE A 89 -3.32 -20.34 41.41
N ASP A 90 -3.58 -19.23 42.09
CA ASP A 90 -3.54 -17.88 41.51
C ASP A 90 -2.34 -17.05 42.02
N ALA A 91 -1.86 -16.12 41.20
CA ALA A 91 -1.00 -15.03 41.63
C ALA A 91 -1.17 -13.76 40.77
N TYR A 92 -0.89 -12.62 41.40
CA TYR A 92 -0.74 -11.33 40.76
C TYR A 92 0.73 -10.92 40.84
N LEU A 93 1.34 -10.65 39.68
CA LEU A 93 2.78 -10.45 39.55
C LEU A 93 3.18 -8.97 39.46
N GLY A 94 2.20 -8.06 39.40
CA GLY A 94 2.42 -6.62 39.32
C GLY A 94 1.99 -6.02 37.98
N GLY A 95 1.58 -4.75 38.00
CA GLY A 95 1.02 -4.07 36.84
C GLY A 95 -0.32 -4.68 36.40
N ASP A 96 -0.33 -5.24 35.20
CA ASP A 96 -1.40 -5.94 34.51
C ASP A 96 -1.14 -7.45 34.38
N ASN A 97 -0.06 -7.95 34.98
CA ASN A 97 0.38 -9.34 34.86
C ASN A 97 -0.23 -10.24 35.94
N PHE A 98 -0.89 -11.31 35.50
CA PHE A 98 -1.44 -12.35 36.35
C PHE A 98 -0.98 -13.73 35.87
N VAL A 99 -0.94 -14.68 36.79
CA VAL A 99 -0.68 -16.09 36.45
C VAL A 99 -1.61 -17.01 37.24
N ALA A 100 -2.07 -18.07 36.59
CA ALA A 100 -2.88 -19.10 37.22
C ALA A 100 -2.44 -20.51 36.79
N PHE A 101 -2.52 -21.45 37.72
CA PHE A 101 -2.47 -22.89 37.48
C PHE A 101 -3.89 -23.41 37.59
N LEU A 102 -4.44 -23.92 36.49
CA LEU A 102 -5.85 -24.30 36.34
C LEU A 102 -5.98 -25.59 35.51
N PRO A 103 -7.13 -26.28 35.56
CA PRO A 103 -7.38 -27.38 34.65
C PRO A 103 -7.15 -26.97 33.20
N ASP A 104 -6.57 -27.86 32.42
CA ASP A 104 -6.39 -27.63 31.00
C ASP A 104 -7.71 -27.87 30.24
N ASP A 105 -8.61 -26.88 30.33
CA ASP A 105 -9.95 -26.93 29.78
C ASP A 105 -10.32 -25.58 29.15
N ASP A 106 -10.52 -25.58 27.82
CA ASP A 106 -10.86 -24.38 27.07
C ASP A 106 -12.17 -23.72 27.54
N GLU A 107 -13.14 -24.48 28.06
CA GLU A 107 -14.39 -23.93 28.60
C GLU A 107 -14.12 -23.11 29.88
N VAL A 108 -13.26 -23.62 30.76
CA VAL A 108 -12.83 -22.92 31.99
C VAL A 108 -12.12 -21.62 31.63
N LEU A 109 -11.15 -21.67 30.71
CA LEU A 109 -10.38 -20.50 30.28
C LEU A 109 -11.29 -19.45 29.62
N ASN A 110 -12.18 -19.88 28.74
CA ASN A 110 -13.14 -18.98 28.08
C ASN A 110 -14.12 -18.35 29.08
N ASN A 111 -14.57 -19.07 30.10
CA ASN A 111 -15.44 -18.53 31.14
C ASN A 111 -14.74 -17.43 31.94
N ILE A 112 -13.49 -17.65 32.34
CA ILE A 112 -12.67 -16.62 33.02
C ILE A 112 -12.51 -15.41 32.10
N ARG A 113 -12.14 -15.62 30.84
CA ARG A 113 -11.99 -14.54 29.85
C ARG A 113 -13.27 -13.72 29.71
N GLN A 114 -14.42 -14.37 29.57
CA GLN A 114 -15.72 -13.69 29.43
C GLN A 114 -16.10 -12.88 30.67
N LYS A 115 -15.83 -13.39 31.89
CA LYS A 115 -16.04 -12.62 33.13
C LYS A 115 -15.21 -11.33 33.14
N ILE A 116 -13.94 -11.41 32.73
CA ILE A 116 -13.05 -10.26 32.63
C ILE A 116 -13.56 -9.27 31.56
N ILE A 117 -13.87 -9.73 30.36
CA ILE A 117 -14.42 -8.89 29.27
C ILE A 117 -15.70 -8.18 29.71
N LYS A 118 -16.61 -8.89 30.39
CA LYS A 118 -17.84 -8.30 30.92
C LYS A 118 -17.57 -7.17 31.91
N LYS A 119 -16.50 -7.24 32.71
CA LYS A 119 -16.10 -6.11 33.57
C LYS A 119 -15.68 -4.90 32.74
N PHE A 120 -14.91 -5.11 31.67
CA PHE A 120 -14.50 -4.03 30.77
C PHE A 120 -15.65 -3.36 30.03
N SER A 121 -16.77 -4.06 29.76
CA SER A 121 -17.93 -3.52 29.06
C SER A 121 -18.49 -2.20 29.63
N LYS A 122 -18.27 -1.92 30.92
CA LYS A 122 -18.66 -0.65 31.56
C LYS A 122 -17.88 0.55 31.01
N TRP A 123 -16.68 0.33 30.49
CA TRP A 123 -15.78 1.37 29.98
C TRP A 123 -15.47 1.21 28.48
N ASN A 124 -15.63 0.01 27.94
CA ASN A 124 -15.22 -0.38 26.61
C ASN A 124 -16.40 -0.35 25.63
N ASN A 125 -16.71 0.82 25.07
CA ASN A 125 -17.68 0.96 23.96
C ASN A 125 -17.09 0.60 22.58
N THR A 126 -15.79 0.30 22.50
CA THR A 126 -15.02 0.27 21.23
C THR A 126 -14.12 -0.96 21.06
N SER A 127 -14.33 -2.05 21.81
CA SER A 127 -13.53 -3.28 21.68
C SER A 127 -12.00 -3.03 21.71
N ALA A 128 -11.51 -2.23 22.66
CA ALA A 128 -10.10 -1.79 22.67
C ALA A 128 -9.28 -2.29 23.88
N PHE A 129 -9.92 -2.93 24.86
CA PHE A 129 -9.26 -3.47 26.06
C PHE A 129 -9.74 -4.89 26.29
N PHE A 130 -8.89 -5.86 26.02
CA PHE A 130 -9.17 -7.28 26.18
C PHE A 130 -8.08 -7.96 26.98
N PRO A 131 -8.43 -9.01 27.75
CA PRO A 131 -7.43 -9.83 28.39
C PRO A 131 -6.85 -10.83 27.37
N LEU A 132 -5.53 -10.91 27.32
CA LEU A 132 -4.76 -11.84 26.52
C LEU A 132 -4.29 -12.98 27.41
N PHE A 133 -4.33 -14.20 26.89
CA PHE A 133 -4.01 -15.42 27.63
C PHE A 133 -2.92 -16.19 26.88
N GLY A 134 -1.80 -16.43 27.55
CA GLY A 134 -0.79 -17.38 27.12
C GLY A 134 -0.88 -18.65 27.95
N VAL A 135 -1.02 -19.80 27.30
CA VAL A 135 -1.31 -21.08 27.98
C VAL A 135 -0.19 -22.07 27.71
N TYR A 136 0.34 -22.68 28.75
CA TYR A 136 1.25 -23.83 28.65
C TYR A 136 0.59 -25.07 29.25
N THR A 137 0.35 -26.09 28.42
CA THR A 137 -0.11 -27.41 28.90
C THR A 137 1.01 -28.12 29.64
N ILE A 138 0.71 -28.64 30.83
CA ILE A 138 1.70 -29.40 31.60
C ILE A 138 1.70 -30.85 31.12
N GLU A 139 2.55 -31.14 30.14
CA GLU A 139 2.74 -32.48 29.59
C GLU A 139 3.77 -33.29 30.41
N ASP A 140 4.75 -32.61 30.99
CA ASP A 140 5.81 -33.19 31.82
C ASP A 140 5.93 -32.46 33.15
N THR A 141 5.65 -33.17 34.25
CA THR A 141 5.70 -32.63 35.61
C THR A 141 7.12 -32.51 36.17
N SER A 142 8.13 -32.98 35.44
CA SER A 142 9.55 -32.84 35.81
C SER A 142 10.15 -31.48 35.45
N VAL A 143 9.48 -30.72 34.57
CA VAL A 143 9.90 -29.39 34.15
C VAL A 143 9.81 -28.40 35.33
N LEU A 144 10.78 -27.48 35.42
CA LEU A 144 10.78 -26.47 36.47
C LEU A 144 9.61 -25.49 36.28
N PRO A 145 8.87 -25.12 37.35
CA PRO A 145 7.79 -24.13 37.28
C PRO A 145 8.17 -22.80 36.63
N GLU A 146 9.40 -22.35 36.82
CA GLU A 146 9.95 -21.18 36.13
C GLU A 146 9.86 -21.33 34.61
N LEU A 147 10.33 -22.46 34.07
CA LEU A 147 10.33 -22.71 32.63
C LEU A 147 8.89 -22.89 32.09
N MET A 148 8.00 -23.53 32.87
CA MET A 148 6.58 -23.64 32.51
C MET A 148 5.92 -22.25 32.39
N TYR A 149 6.29 -21.33 33.28
CA TYR A 149 5.81 -19.96 33.23
C TYR A 149 6.41 -19.19 32.06
N ASP A 150 7.71 -19.36 31.77
CA ASP A 150 8.36 -18.74 30.62
C ASP A 150 7.70 -19.19 29.30
N HIS A 151 7.34 -20.47 29.16
CA HIS A 151 6.57 -20.97 28.01
C HIS A 151 5.17 -20.35 27.91
N ALA A 152 4.46 -20.19 29.04
CA ALA A 152 3.16 -19.52 29.06
C ALA A 152 3.28 -18.04 28.68
N MET A 153 4.34 -17.36 29.12
CA MET A 153 4.65 -15.98 28.73
C MET A 153 5.00 -15.86 27.25
N LEU A 154 5.71 -16.84 26.69
CA LEU A 154 5.99 -16.89 25.26
C LEU A 154 4.72 -17.04 24.42
N ALA A 155 3.78 -17.87 24.86
CA ALA A 155 2.47 -17.97 24.23
C ALA A 155 1.68 -16.65 24.36
N LEU A 156 1.80 -15.96 25.50
CA LEU A 156 1.14 -14.67 25.74
C LEU A 156 1.66 -13.60 24.78
N SER A 157 2.98 -13.50 24.57
CA SER A 157 3.55 -12.53 23.63
C SER A 157 3.11 -12.79 22.19
N HIS A 158 2.92 -14.05 21.79
CA HIS A 158 2.36 -14.39 20.48
C HIS A 158 0.88 -13.98 20.35
N ALA A 159 0.11 -14.02 21.45
CA ALA A 159 -1.26 -13.50 21.48
C ALA A 159 -1.33 -11.97 21.32
N GLU A 160 -0.28 -11.25 21.74
CA GLU A 160 -0.15 -9.80 21.51
C GLU A 160 0.14 -9.46 20.04
N GLU A 161 0.92 -10.30 19.35
CA GLU A 161 1.30 -10.09 17.94
C GLU A 161 0.18 -10.43 16.94
N ASP A 162 -0.65 -11.45 17.21
CA ASP A 162 -1.78 -11.85 16.37
C ASP A 162 -3.13 -11.56 17.05
N TYR A 163 -3.71 -10.40 16.72
CA TYR A 163 -5.02 -9.94 17.20
C TYR A 163 -6.19 -10.91 16.94
N LYS A 164 -5.99 -11.98 16.16
CA LYS A 164 -7.01 -13.03 15.97
C LYS A 164 -7.14 -13.93 17.20
N TRP A 165 -6.08 -14.11 18.00
CA TRP A 165 -6.03 -15.12 19.06
C TRP A 165 -5.89 -14.49 20.44
N HIS A 166 -7.01 -14.34 21.15
CA HIS A 166 -7.02 -13.80 22.52
C HIS A 166 -6.66 -14.87 23.59
N ILE A 167 -6.55 -16.13 23.17
CA ILE A 167 -5.94 -17.23 23.93
C ILE A 167 -4.99 -17.91 22.96
N CYS A 168 -3.70 -17.95 23.30
CA CYS A 168 -2.68 -18.61 22.52
C CYS A 168 -2.02 -19.69 23.40
N ARG A 169 -1.79 -20.87 22.82
CA ARG A 169 -1.22 -22.02 23.51
C ARG A 169 0.21 -22.20 23.04
N TYR A 170 1.12 -22.42 23.98
CA TYR A 170 2.52 -22.66 23.70
C TYR A 170 2.68 -23.86 22.77
N THR A 171 3.56 -23.72 21.79
CA THR A 171 4.02 -24.82 20.96
C THR A 171 5.55 -24.74 20.84
N MET A 172 6.21 -25.88 20.61
CA MET A 172 7.67 -25.93 20.49
C MET A 172 8.20 -25.11 19.31
N GLU A 173 7.36 -24.91 18.29
CA GLU A 173 7.66 -24.05 17.15
C GLU A 173 7.84 -22.57 17.55
N MET A 174 7.16 -22.09 18.61
CA MET A 174 7.33 -20.72 19.10
C MET A 174 8.73 -20.48 19.67
N GLU A 175 9.25 -21.45 20.43
CA GLU A 175 10.62 -21.38 20.98
C GLU A 175 11.66 -21.48 19.85
N SER A 176 11.46 -22.42 18.92
CA SER A 176 12.34 -22.56 17.75
C SER A 176 12.38 -21.28 16.91
N CYS A 177 11.24 -20.61 16.72
CA CYS A 177 11.15 -19.33 16.00
C CYS A 177 11.96 -18.23 16.70
N LEU A 178 11.88 -18.12 18.03
CA LEU A 178 12.68 -17.15 18.79
C LEU A 178 14.19 -17.43 18.67
N GLU A 179 14.60 -18.69 18.78
CA GLU A 179 16.00 -19.07 18.60
C GLU A 179 16.49 -18.68 17.20
N GLU A 180 15.72 -19.01 16.16
CA GLU A 180 16.01 -18.64 14.78
C GLU A 180 16.11 -17.12 14.59
N GLU A 181 15.21 -16.33 15.19
CA GLU A 181 15.26 -14.86 15.18
C GLU A 181 16.57 -14.34 15.81
N VAL A 182 16.98 -14.88 16.97
CA VAL A 182 18.22 -14.46 17.65
C VAL A 182 19.46 -14.82 16.82
N TYR A 183 19.53 -16.03 16.28
CA TYR A 183 20.63 -16.43 15.40
C TYR A 183 20.69 -15.57 14.14
N LEU A 184 19.54 -15.25 13.56
CA LEU A 184 19.44 -14.41 12.37
C LEU A 184 19.91 -12.98 12.66
N LEU A 185 19.53 -12.38 13.80
CA LEU A 185 20.00 -11.05 14.22
C LEU A 185 21.53 -11.01 14.36
N ALA A 186 22.11 -12.02 15.02
CA ALA A 186 23.56 -12.13 15.17
C ALA A 186 24.26 -12.26 13.81
N ALA A 187 23.71 -13.08 12.92
CA ALA A 187 24.22 -13.27 11.57
C ALA A 187 24.10 -12.00 10.71
N ILE A 188 23.03 -11.21 10.84
CA ILE A 188 22.89 -9.93 10.14
C ILE A 188 23.96 -8.94 10.60
N GLU A 189 24.19 -8.82 11.91
CA GLU A 189 25.23 -7.92 12.43
C GLU A 189 26.63 -8.30 11.94
N GLU A 190 26.94 -9.60 11.91
CA GLU A 190 28.18 -10.12 11.33
C GLU A 190 28.27 -9.87 9.82
N GLY A 191 27.18 -10.11 9.09
CA GLY A 191 27.09 -9.89 7.64
C GLY A 191 27.28 -8.42 7.26
N LEU A 192 26.77 -7.48 8.06
CA LEU A 192 27.02 -6.04 7.88
C LEU A 192 28.50 -5.70 8.05
N GLN A 193 29.18 -6.27 9.05
CA GLN A 193 30.61 -6.07 9.27
C GLN A 193 31.49 -6.68 8.16
N LYS A 194 31.04 -7.79 7.57
CA LYS A 194 31.72 -8.48 6.47
C LYS A 194 31.37 -7.95 5.07
N GLU A 195 30.56 -6.90 4.98
CA GLU A 195 30.06 -6.33 3.73
C GLU A 195 29.29 -7.33 2.84
N GLU A 196 28.58 -8.28 3.45
CA GLU A 196 27.80 -9.31 2.73
C GLU A 196 26.47 -8.78 2.17
N PHE A 197 26.03 -7.62 2.65
CA PHE A 197 24.85 -6.95 2.12
C PHE A 197 25.20 -6.13 0.87
N THR A 198 24.34 -6.23 -0.12
CA THR A 198 24.41 -5.48 -1.38
C THR A 198 23.00 -5.10 -1.82
N PHE A 199 22.87 -4.36 -2.92
CA PHE A 199 21.58 -4.08 -3.54
C PHE A 199 21.57 -4.56 -4.98
N PHE A 200 20.41 -5.05 -5.39
CA PHE A 200 20.08 -5.30 -6.78
C PHE A 200 19.28 -4.10 -7.27
N ALA A 201 19.45 -3.74 -8.53
CA ALA A 201 18.69 -2.67 -9.15
C ALA A 201 17.56 -3.28 -9.98
N GLN A 202 16.32 -2.83 -9.77
CA GLN A 202 15.20 -3.16 -10.66
C GLN A 202 14.84 -1.94 -11.52
N PRO A 203 15.07 -1.99 -12.84
CA PRO A 203 14.73 -0.88 -13.73
C PRO A 203 13.24 -0.52 -13.74
N GLN A 204 12.98 0.79 -13.77
CA GLN A 204 11.69 1.40 -14.07
C GLN A 204 11.71 1.84 -15.54
N CYS A 205 10.71 1.44 -16.32
CA CYS A 205 10.70 1.62 -17.77
C CYS A 205 9.51 2.45 -18.24
N ASN A 206 9.72 3.24 -19.30
CA ASN A 206 8.66 3.94 -20.02
C ASN A 206 8.06 3.01 -21.08
N ILE A 207 6.79 2.64 -20.93
CA ILE A 207 6.07 1.69 -21.80
C ILE A 207 6.14 2.10 -23.28
N ALA A 208 6.06 3.39 -23.58
CA ALA A 208 6.01 3.87 -24.96
C ALA A 208 7.35 3.73 -25.70
N THR A 209 8.47 3.76 -24.96
CA THR A 209 9.83 3.80 -25.54
C THR A 209 10.65 2.55 -25.23
N GLY A 210 10.24 1.78 -24.21
CA GLY A 210 11.03 0.70 -23.62
C GLY A 210 12.28 1.16 -22.86
N GLN A 211 12.51 2.47 -22.75
CA GLN A 211 13.72 3.02 -22.11
C GLN A 211 13.60 3.03 -20.58
N ILE A 212 14.75 2.83 -19.93
CA ILE A 212 14.93 2.90 -18.48
C ILE A 212 14.93 4.36 -18.05
N VAL A 213 13.99 4.73 -17.17
CA VAL A 213 13.81 6.09 -16.61
C VAL A 213 14.31 6.22 -15.17
N GLY A 214 14.63 5.08 -14.54
CA GLY A 214 15.08 4.98 -13.17
C GLY A 214 15.27 3.52 -12.76
N ALA A 215 15.61 3.28 -11.50
CA ALA A 215 15.62 1.94 -10.92
C ALA A 215 15.31 1.99 -9.43
N GLU A 216 14.85 0.88 -8.87
CA GLU A 216 14.71 0.69 -7.43
C GLU A 216 15.90 -0.11 -6.88
N ALA A 217 16.48 0.35 -5.77
CA ALA A 217 17.50 -0.38 -5.02
C ALA A 217 16.85 -1.36 -4.04
N LEU A 218 16.98 -2.65 -4.34
CA LEU A 218 16.43 -3.74 -3.57
C LEU A 218 17.54 -4.49 -2.84
N VAL A 219 17.54 -4.44 -1.51
CA VAL A 219 18.57 -5.09 -0.68
C VAL A 219 18.61 -6.61 -0.90
N ARG A 220 19.81 -7.16 -0.91
CA ARG A 220 20.11 -8.60 -0.97
C ARG A 220 21.22 -8.91 0.01
N TRP A 221 21.09 -10.02 0.72
CA TRP A 221 22.18 -10.54 1.55
C TRP A 221 22.86 -11.66 0.80
N GLN A 222 24.09 -11.41 0.36
CA GLN A 222 24.90 -12.36 -0.39
C GLN A 222 25.94 -12.99 0.53
N LYS A 223 25.68 -14.23 0.96
CA LYS A 223 26.57 -14.96 1.84
C LYS A 223 27.85 -15.42 1.11
N PRO A 224 28.94 -15.71 1.84
CA PRO A 224 30.22 -16.13 1.26
C PRO A 224 30.16 -17.46 0.49
N ASP A 225 29.20 -18.33 0.82
CA ASP A 225 28.94 -19.60 0.14
C ASP A 225 28.21 -19.45 -1.21
N GLY A 226 27.81 -18.22 -1.56
CA GLY A 226 27.10 -17.88 -2.78
C GLY A 226 25.57 -17.88 -2.65
N GLU A 227 25.02 -18.17 -1.47
CA GLU A 227 23.59 -18.05 -1.20
C GLU A 227 23.17 -16.57 -1.22
N VAL A 228 22.02 -16.26 -1.83
CA VAL A 228 21.43 -14.92 -1.84
C VAL A 228 20.07 -14.95 -1.15
N LEU A 229 20.01 -14.38 0.05
CA LEU A 229 18.77 -14.24 0.80
C LEU A 229 18.00 -13.00 0.32
N LEU A 230 16.69 -13.18 0.15
CA LEU A 230 15.75 -12.13 -0.21
C LEU A 230 15.30 -11.34 1.04
N PRO A 231 14.90 -10.06 0.87
CA PRO A 231 14.50 -9.20 1.98
C PRO A 231 13.41 -9.80 2.87
N GLY A 232 12.46 -10.55 2.30
CA GLY A 232 11.41 -11.21 3.08
C GLY A 232 11.91 -12.22 4.12
N GLY A 233 13.16 -12.69 4.01
CA GLY A 233 13.77 -13.59 5.00
C GLY A 233 14.42 -12.90 6.19
N PHE A 234 14.65 -11.59 6.17
CA PHE A 234 15.38 -10.89 7.25
C PHE A 234 14.83 -9.51 7.62
N ILE A 235 14.17 -8.79 6.70
CA ILE A 235 13.57 -7.48 7.00
C ILE A 235 12.52 -7.58 8.12
N PRO A 236 11.58 -8.56 8.12
CA PRO A 236 10.58 -8.64 9.20
C PRO A 236 11.20 -8.77 10.59
N VAL A 237 12.30 -9.52 10.71
CA VAL A 237 13.02 -9.69 11.98
C VAL A 237 13.72 -8.40 12.41
N LEU A 238 14.31 -7.65 11.47
CA LEU A 238 14.89 -6.33 11.75
C LEU A 238 13.83 -5.31 12.14
N GLU A 239 12.67 -5.30 11.49
CA GLU A 239 11.57 -4.39 11.81
C GLU A 239 10.98 -4.71 13.20
N LYS A 240 10.70 -5.98 13.48
CA LYS A 240 10.22 -6.46 14.80
C LYS A 240 11.16 -6.01 15.93
N ASN A 241 12.47 -6.09 15.70
CA ASN A 241 13.50 -5.73 16.67
C ASN A 241 13.96 -4.26 16.57
N LYS A 242 13.35 -3.42 15.72
CA LYS A 242 13.69 -2.01 15.49
C LYS A 242 15.18 -1.78 15.15
N MET A 243 15.76 -2.68 14.38
CA MET A 243 17.16 -2.65 13.94
C MET A 243 17.33 -2.41 12.43
N ILE A 244 16.22 -2.19 11.71
CA ILE A 244 16.24 -1.98 10.25
C ILE A 244 17.08 -0.77 9.83
N ASP A 245 17.16 0.27 10.69
CA ASP A 245 17.92 1.48 10.42
C ASP A 245 19.41 1.22 10.17
N ARG A 246 19.99 0.19 10.80
CA ARG A 246 21.39 -0.21 10.60
C ARG A 246 21.63 -0.70 9.18
N LEU A 247 20.72 -1.54 8.69
CA LEU A 247 20.78 -2.08 7.34
C LEU A 247 20.53 -0.97 6.32
N ASP A 248 19.52 -0.14 6.53
CA ASP A 248 19.16 0.91 5.60
C ASP A 248 20.24 1.97 5.47
N ARG A 249 20.86 2.40 6.58
CA ARG A 249 22.06 3.27 6.56
C ARG A 249 23.17 2.70 5.70
N TYR A 250 23.44 1.41 5.84
CA TYR A 250 24.49 0.71 5.09
C TYR A 250 24.13 0.65 3.59
N VAL A 251 22.89 0.30 3.24
CA VAL A 251 22.43 0.20 1.85
C VAL A 251 22.41 1.58 1.18
N TRP A 252 21.88 2.62 1.85
CA TRP A 252 21.86 3.98 1.31
C TRP A 252 23.27 4.50 1.02
N GLU A 253 24.23 4.20 1.90
CA GLU A 253 25.63 4.54 1.69
C GLU A 253 26.22 3.78 0.48
N LYS A 254 25.95 2.48 0.33
CA LYS A 254 26.37 1.69 -0.85
C LYS A 254 25.77 2.23 -2.15
N VAL A 255 24.51 2.67 -2.14
CA VAL A 255 23.87 3.30 -3.31
C VAL A 255 24.54 4.62 -3.66
N CYS A 256 24.83 5.47 -2.68
CA CYS A 256 25.54 6.74 -2.91
C CYS A 256 26.98 6.52 -3.44
N GLN A 257 27.70 5.53 -2.88
CA GLN A 257 29.03 5.13 -3.36
C GLN A 257 28.98 4.68 -4.82
N TRP A 258 28.00 3.84 -5.17
CA TRP A 258 27.81 3.36 -6.53
C TRP A 258 27.51 4.51 -7.50
N LEU A 259 26.56 5.39 -7.16
CA LEU A 259 26.24 6.57 -7.98
C LEU A 259 27.46 7.44 -8.21
N ARG A 260 28.25 7.73 -7.16
CA ARG A 260 29.47 8.54 -7.27
C ARG A 260 30.48 7.89 -8.21
N GLY A 261 30.73 6.60 -8.02
CA GLY A 261 31.63 5.83 -8.87
C GLY A 261 31.21 5.80 -10.33
N TRP A 262 29.90 5.81 -10.61
CA TRP A 262 29.37 5.87 -11.98
C TRP A 262 29.56 7.25 -12.62
N ILE A 263 29.32 8.32 -11.87
CA ILE A 263 29.53 9.70 -12.35
C ILE A 263 31.02 9.97 -12.58
N ASP A 264 31.91 9.48 -11.70
CA ASP A 264 33.36 9.65 -11.83
C ASP A 264 33.93 8.94 -13.06
N GLN A 265 33.28 7.87 -13.53
CA GLN A 265 33.60 7.19 -14.79
C GLN A 265 33.11 7.97 -16.03
N GLY A 266 32.42 9.10 -15.86
CA GLY A 266 31.91 9.95 -16.93
C GLY A 266 30.56 9.51 -17.51
N TYR A 267 29.86 8.60 -16.84
CA TYR A 267 28.51 8.18 -17.24
C TYR A 267 27.43 9.10 -16.64
N SER A 268 26.27 9.15 -17.30
CA SER A 268 25.08 9.83 -16.79
C SER A 268 24.16 8.77 -16.17
N PRO A 269 24.12 8.63 -14.82
CA PRO A 269 23.25 7.67 -14.17
C PRO A 269 21.77 8.06 -14.33
N VAL A 270 20.89 7.05 -14.31
CA VAL A 270 19.46 7.25 -14.07
C VAL A 270 19.20 7.43 -12.57
N PRO A 271 18.12 8.13 -12.17
CA PRO A 271 17.74 8.21 -10.77
C PRO A 271 17.45 6.82 -10.18
N ILE A 272 17.88 6.59 -8.95
CA ILE A 272 17.63 5.36 -8.20
C ILE A 272 16.78 5.65 -6.96
N SER A 273 15.73 4.85 -6.73
CA SER A 273 14.94 4.92 -5.51
C SER A 273 15.51 4.03 -4.41
N ILE A 274 15.42 4.51 -3.17
CA ILE A 274 15.76 3.77 -1.96
C ILE A 274 14.53 3.67 -1.06
N ASN A 275 14.35 2.51 -0.45
CA ASN A 275 13.29 2.25 0.51
C ASN A 275 13.62 2.92 1.85
N VAL A 276 12.60 3.55 2.46
CA VAL A 276 12.65 4.12 3.81
C VAL A 276 11.46 3.56 4.58
N SER A 277 11.75 2.77 5.61
CA SER A 277 10.73 2.19 6.46
C SER A 277 10.12 3.25 7.38
N ARG A 278 8.92 2.95 7.88
CA ARG A 278 8.30 3.74 8.94
C ARG A 278 9.21 3.82 10.16
N ILE A 279 9.87 2.72 10.53
CA ILE A 279 10.71 2.60 11.72
C ILE A 279 11.90 3.54 11.64
N ASP A 280 12.53 3.69 10.47
CA ASP A 280 13.66 4.62 10.28
C ASP A 280 13.30 6.05 10.68
N ILE A 281 12.11 6.51 10.30
CA ILE A 281 11.62 7.87 10.60
C ILE A 281 11.37 8.05 12.11
N PHE A 282 11.07 6.98 12.85
CA PHE A 282 10.90 7.04 14.30
C PHE A 282 12.22 6.97 15.06
N GLU A 283 13.17 6.17 14.57
CA GLU A 283 14.44 5.92 15.23
C GLU A 283 15.51 6.97 14.87
N MET A 284 15.42 7.63 13.71
CA MET A 284 16.39 8.65 13.29
C MET A 284 15.83 9.82 12.47
N ASP A 285 16.64 10.87 12.35
CA ASP A 285 16.42 11.97 11.42
C ASP A 285 16.86 11.56 10.01
N VAL A 286 15.98 10.83 9.31
CA VAL A 286 16.20 10.34 7.94
C VAL A 286 16.60 11.47 6.98
N PRO A 287 15.88 12.62 6.92
CA PRO A 287 16.28 13.71 6.03
C PRO A 287 17.71 14.16 6.27
N LYS A 288 18.08 14.44 7.53
CA LYS A 288 19.44 14.89 7.85
C LYS A 288 20.50 13.87 7.43
N TYR A 289 20.25 12.58 7.66
CA TYR A 289 21.20 11.53 7.31
C TYR A 289 21.37 11.41 5.79
N ILE A 290 20.28 11.36 5.02
CA ILE A 290 20.34 11.28 3.56
C ILE A 290 21.07 12.49 2.97
N PHE A 291 20.75 13.72 3.39
CA PHE A 291 21.47 14.90 2.91
C PHE A 291 22.96 14.88 3.27
N SER A 292 23.34 14.32 4.42
CA SER A 292 24.75 14.15 4.77
C SER A 292 25.47 13.16 3.84
N LEU A 293 24.80 12.11 3.37
CA LEU A 293 25.35 11.18 2.38
C LEU A 293 25.48 11.85 1.01
N LEU A 294 24.46 12.58 0.56
CA LEU A 294 24.50 13.32 -0.71
C LEU A 294 25.64 14.33 -0.72
N GLU A 295 25.86 15.05 0.39
CA GLU A 295 26.98 15.98 0.54
C GLU A 295 28.33 15.24 0.57
N LYS A 296 28.47 14.19 1.38
CA LYS A 296 29.69 13.37 1.51
C LYS A 296 30.15 12.81 0.15
N TYR A 297 29.20 12.32 -0.65
CA TYR A 297 29.46 11.70 -1.94
C TYR A 297 29.23 12.66 -3.12
N GLN A 298 28.91 13.94 -2.89
CA GLN A 298 28.64 14.94 -3.94
C GLN A 298 27.65 14.42 -5.00
N ILE A 299 26.52 13.86 -4.53
CA ILE A 299 25.47 13.31 -5.39
C ILE A 299 24.38 14.37 -5.59
N PRO A 300 24.06 14.74 -6.84
CA PRO A 300 22.91 15.58 -7.13
C PRO A 300 21.59 14.98 -6.62
N GLU A 301 20.74 15.80 -5.99
CA GLU A 301 19.53 15.35 -5.31
C GLU A 301 18.56 14.62 -6.27
N TYR A 302 18.47 15.06 -7.53
CA TYR A 302 17.58 14.45 -8.53
C TYR A 302 17.90 12.99 -8.87
N LEU A 303 19.08 12.48 -8.47
CA LEU A 303 19.49 11.08 -8.70
C LEU A 303 19.02 10.13 -7.60
N ILE A 304 18.55 10.63 -6.46
CA ILE A 304 17.98 9.81 -5.40
C ILE A 304 16.49 10.10 -5.28
N LYS A 305 15.71 9.02 -5.24
CA LYS A 305 14.28 9.06 -4.92
C LYS A 305 14.04 8.28 -3.64
N ILE A 306 13.03 8.68 -2.88
CA ILE A 306 12.70 8.04 -1.60
C ILE A 306 11.38 7.31 -1.75
N GLU A 307 11.35 6.03 -1.42
CA GLU A 307 10.13 5.21 -1.40
C GLU A 307 9.68 4.98 0.04
N ILE A 308 8.40 5.27 0.32
CA ILE A 308 7.79 5.08 1.64
C ILE A 308 6.48 4.36 1.45
N THR A 309 6.30 3.25 2.17
CA THR A 309 5.10 2.40 2.08
C THR A 309 3.82 3.13 2.51
N GLU A 310 2.68 2.74 1.94
CA GLU A 310 1.36 3.28 2.27
C GLU A 310 1.05 3.23 3.77
N SER A 311 1.39 2.12 4.45
CA SER A 311 1.12 1.89 5.87
C SER A 311 1.85 2.88 6.79
N ALA A 312 2.88 3.57 6.29
CA ALA A 312 3.50 4.67 7.02
C ALA A 312 2.56 5.86 7.17
N TYR A 313 1.60 6.08 6.26
CA TYR A 313 0.77 7.28 6.21
C TYR A 313 -0.61 7.14 6.87
N THR A 314 -1.03 5.93 7.23
CA THR A 314 -2.39 5.65 7.74
C THR A 314 -2.64 6.17 9.16
N GLU A 315 -1.59 6.34 9.96
CA GLU A 315 -1.67 7.01 11.25
C GLU A 315 -1.25 8.46 11.07
N ASN A 316 -2.14 9.43 11.35
CA ASN A 316 -1.89 10.87 11.30
C ASN A 316 -0.67 11.29 12.14
N ASN A 317 0.53 11.03 11.65
CA ASN A 317 1.76 11.16 12.39
C ASN A 317 2.56 12.32 11.84
N ASN A 318 2.53 13.42 12.60
CA ASN A 318 3.23 14.66 12.27
C ASN A 318 4.72 14.44 11.93
N ARG A 319 5.36 13.38 12.47
CA ARG A 319 6.77 13.08 12.17
C ARG A 319 6.98 12.66 10.72
N ILE A 320 6.14 11.78 10.18
CA ILE A 320 6.28 11.28 8.80
C ILE A 320 6.01 12.41 7.83
N SER A 321 4.92 13.15 8.01
CA SER A 321 4.64 14.32 7.19
C SER A 321 5.75 15.37 7.25
N HIS A 322 6.37 15.58 8.42
CA HIS A 322 7.50 16.50 8.57
C HIS A 322 8.76 16.01 7.83
N ALA A 323 9.11 14.74 7.97
CA ALA A 323 10.25 14.15 7.29
C ALA A 323 10.09 14.23 5.76
N VAL A 324 8.92 13.81 5.25
CA VAL A 324 8.60 13.85 3.83
C VAL A 324 8.64 15.27 3.27
N ASN A 325 8.00 16.23 3.94
CA ASN A 325 8.05 17.63 3.50
C ASN A 325 9.49 18.18 3.51
N THR A 326 10.33 17.76 4.46
CA THR A 326 11.73 18.19 4.53
C THR A 326 12.55 17.63 3.36
N LEU A 327 12.34 16.37 2.99
CA LEU A 327 12.97 15.75 1.82
C LEU A 327 12.57 16.48 0.53
N ARG A 328 11.27 16.69 0.34
CA ARG A 328 10.72 17.36 -0.86
C ARG A 328 11.15 18.82 -1.00
N ASN A 329 11.07 19.59 0.08
CA ASN A 329 11.46 21.01 0.07
C ASN A 329 12.95 21.22 -0.26
N ARG A 330 13.77 20.18 -0.11
CA ARG A 330 15.19 20.19 -0.46
C ARG A 330 15.49 19.51 -1.80
N GLY A 331 14.47 19.21 -2.61
CA GLY A 331 14.61 18.79 -4.00
C GLY A 331 14.62 17.28 -4.24
N LEU A 332 14.44 16.45 -3.20
CA LEU A 332 14.27 15.00 -3.37
C LEU A 332 12.84 14.66 -3.80
N VAL A 333 12.71 13.68 -4.69
CA VAL A 333 11.42 13.12 -5.10
C VAL A 333 11.01 12.04 -4.10
N VAL A 334 9.82 12.16 -3.52
CA VAL A 334 9.25 11.14 -2.63
C VAL A 334 8.13 10.38 -3.34
N MET A 335 8.21 9.06 -3.30
CA MET A 335 7.31 8.11 -3.92
C MET A 335 6.54 7.36 -2.83
N MET A 336 5.25 7.16 -3.03
CA MET A 336 4.44 6.28 -2.19
C MET A 336 4.49 4.86 -2.74
N ASP A 337 4.93 3.93 -1.92
CA ASP A 337 5.05 2.52 -2.28
C ASP A 337 3.86 1.68 -1.81
N ASP A 338 3.62 0.54 -2.48
CA ASP A 338 2.52 -0.41 -2.19
C ASP A 338 1.12 0.25 -2.13
N PHE A 339 0.86 1.29 -2.93
CA PHE A 339 -0.42 1.99 -2.90
C PHE A 339 -1.58 1.07 -3.32
N GLY A 340 -2.56 0.90 -2.43
CA GLY A 340 -3.74 0.07 -2.63
C GLY A 340 -3.73 -1.24 -1.84
N CYS A 341 -2.61 -1.61 -1.19
CA CYS A 341 -2.53 -2.80 -0.35
C CYS A 341 -3.12 -2.57 1.06
N GLY A 342 -3.28 -1.31 1.50
CA GLY A 342 -3.84 -0.94 2.79
C GLY A 342 -5.25 -0.31 2.73
N TYR A 343 -5.73 0.20 3.88
CA TYR A 343 -6.96 0.99 3.96
C TYR A 343 -6.71 2.42 3.44
N SER A 344 -6.49 2.56 2.14
CA SER A 344 -6.37 3.86 1.49
C SER A 344 -7.69 4.62 1.55
N SER A 345 -7.76 5.66 2.38
CA SER A 345 -8.87 6.61 2.30
C SER A 345 -8.60 7.60 1.16
N LEU A 346 -9.59 7.90 0.33
CA LEU A 346 -9.51 8.97 -0.69
C LEU A 346 -9.08 10.32 -0.08
N ASN A 347 -9.37 10.51 1.21
CA ASN A 347 -8.99 11.68 1.98
C ASN A 347 -7.46 11.73 2.25
N MET A 348 -6.81 10.58 2.30
CA MET A 348 -5.35 10.44 2.39
C MET A 348 -4.69 10.96 1.10
N LEU A 349 -5.16 10.46 -0.05
CA LEU A 349 -4.67 10.84 -1.39
C LEU A 349 -4.64 12.36 -1.62
N LYS A 350 -5.67 13.08 -1.14
CA LYS A 350 -5.76 14.53 -1.24
C LYS A 350 -4.64 15.29 -0.51
N ASN A 351 -4.19 14.77 0.64
CA ASN A 351 -3.31 15.50 1.56
C ASN A 351 -1.92 14.86 1.70
N ILE A 352 -1.65 13.76 1.00
CA ILE A 352 -0.35 13.09 1.02
C ILE A 352 0.68 13.98 0.31
N PRO A 353 1.78 14.33 0.98
CA PRO A 353 2.84 15.11 0.37
C PRO A 353 3.81 14.22 -0.42
N VAL A 354 3.35 13.54 -1.49
CA VAL A 354 4.24 12.74 -2.37
C VAL A 354 4.29 13.31 -3.78
N ASP A 355 5.31 12.91 -4.53
CA ASP A 355 5.56 13.34 -5.90
C ASP A 355 5.23 12.25 -6.92
N VAL A 356 5.17 10.97 -6.52
CA VAL A 356 4.86 9.83 -7.39
C VAL A 356 4.08 8.77 -6.59
N LEU A 357 3.16 8.08 -7.26
CA LEU A 357 2.47 6.90 -6.71
C LEU A 357 3.00 5.63 -7.38
N LYS A 358 3.41 4.63 -6.59
CA LYS A 358 3.72 3.28 -7.06
C LYS A 358 2.52 2.40 -6.75
N LEU A 359 1.92 1.83 -7.80
CA LEU A 359 0.69 1.05 -7.70
C LEU A 359 0.99 -0.43 -7.92
N ASP A 360 0.67 -1.26 -6.93
CA ASP A 360 0.97 -2.69 -6.98
C ASP A 360 -0.12 -3.48 -7.72
N MET A 361 0.27 -4.24 -8.74
CA MET A 361 -0.62 -5.17 -9.47
C MET A 361 -1.19 -6.30 -8.60
N ARG A 362 -0.60 -6.60 -7.43
CA ARG A 362 -1.15 -7.56 -6.43
C ARG A 362 -2.52 -7.13 -5.91
N PHE A 363 -2.85 -5.84 -5.96
CA PHE A 363 -4.22 -5.33 -5.73
C PHE A 363 -5.25 -5.97 -6.68
N LEU A 364 -4.79 -6.53 -7.79
CA LEU A 364 -5.59 -7.01 -8.90
C LEU A 364 -5.38 -8.52 -9.10
N GLN A 365 -5.64 -9.34 -8.08
CA GLN A 365 -5.63 -10.79 -8.28
C GLN A 365 -6.65 -11.16 -9.38
N PHE A 366 -6.14 -11.73 -10.47
CA PHE A 366 -6.90 -12.08 -11.67
C PHE A 366 -7.75 -13.34 -11.47
N LYS A 367 -8.84 -13.26 -10.71
CA LYS A 367 -9.95 -14.20 -10.86
C LYS A 367 -10.82 -13.72 -12.03
N GLU A 368 -11.19 -14.62 -12.96
CA GLU A 368 -11.93 -14.26 -14.18
C GLU A 368 -13.21 -13.45 -13.89
N GLU A 369 -13.89 -13.74 -12.78
CA GLU A 369 -15.14 -13.09 -12.35
C GLU A 369 -14.94 -11.68 -11.77
N GLU A 370 -13.73 -11.33 -11.29
CA GLU A 370 -13.44 -10.04 -10.63
C GLU A 370 -12.69 -9.06 -11.53
N ARG A 371 -12.20 -9.52 -12.69
CA ARG A 371 -11.36 -8.76 -13.63
C ARG A 371 -11.94 -7.40 -14.02
N GLN A 372 -13.26 -7.33 -14.26
CA GLN A 372 -13.91 -6.07 -14.64
C GLN A 372 -14.00 -5.09 -13.48
N LYS A 373 -14.23 -5.56 -12.25
CA LYS A 373 -14.29 -4.69 -11.06
C LYS A 373 -12.90 -4.14 -10.75
N SER A 374 -11.90 -5.00 -10.76
CA SER A 374 -10.49 -4.64 -10.55
C SER A 374 -10.03 -3.62 -11.61
N ALA A 375 -10.43 -3.80 -12.87
CA ALA A 375 -10.13 -2.85 -13.93
C ALA A 375 -10.78 -1.48 -13.72
N ASN A 376 -12.05 -1.44 -13.32
CA ASN A 376 -12.75 -0.17 -13.06
C ASN A 376 -12.14 0.58 -11.87
N ILE A 377 -11.69 -0.13 -10.83
CA ILE A 377 -11.02 0.51 -9.68
C ILE A 377 -9.67 1.08 -10.10
N LEU A 378 -8.90 0.33 -10.88
CA LEU A 378 -7.61 0.81 -11.39
C LEU A 378 -7.79 2.06 -12.25
N GLU A 379 -8.76 2.06 -13.17
CA GLU A 379 -9.11 3.22 -13.98
C GLU A 379 -9.48 4.43 -13.11
N ALA A 380 -10.28 4.23 -12.06
CA ALA A 380 -10.62 5.30 -11.12
C ALA A 380 -9.37 5.85 -10.39
N ILE A 381 -8.48 4.99 -9.91
CA ILE A 381 -7.24 5.40 -9.24
C ILE A 381 -6.34 6.18 -10.19
N VAL A 382 -6.15 5.70 -11.41
CA VAL A 382 -5.33 6.35 -12.43
C VAL A 382 -5.88 7.74 -12.76
N ASN A 383 -7.20 7.84 -12.95
CA ASN A 383 -7.86 9.13 -13.20
C ASN A 383 -7.72 10.10 -12.01
N MET A 384 -7.86 9.62 -10.78
CA MET A 384 -7.67 10.45 -9.57
C MET A 384 -6.24 10.95 -9.43
N ALA A 385 -5.24 10.10 -9.67
CA ALA A 385 -3.84 10.50 -9.65
C ALA A 385 -3.54 11.54 -10.75
N GLY A 386 -4.15 11.41 -11.93
CA GLY A 386 -4.10 12.41 -12.99
C GLY A 386 -4.68 13.77 -12.55
N LEU A 387 -5.85 13.77 -11.89
CA LEU A 387 -6.47 15.00 -11.34
C LEU A 387 -5.59 15.67 -10.27
N LEU A 388 -4.78 14.90 -9.54
CA LEU A 388 -3.87 15.39 -8.50
C LEU A 388 -2.48 15.74 -9.02
N HIS A 389 -2.26 15.57 -10.32
CA HIS A 389 -0.96 15.75 -10.95
C HIS A 389 0.16 14.84 -10.43
N LEU A 390 -0.19 13.60 -10.08
CA LEU A 390 0.74 12.59 -9.59
C LEU A 390 1.09 11.58 -10.69
N PRO A 391 2.36 11.49 -11.14
CA PRO A 391 2.85 10.37 -11.95
C PRO A 391 2.60 9.04 -11.24
N ILE A 392 2.32 8.01 -12.04
CA ILE A 392 2.11 6.64 -11.55
C ILE A 392 3.18 5.72 -12.15
N VAL A 393 3.78 4.89 -11.31
CA VAL A 393 4.58 3.73 -11.69
C VAL A 393 3.78 2.49 -11.32
N VAL A 394 3.45 1.62 -12.28
CA VAL A 394 2.74 0.38 -11.97
C VAL A 394 3.75 -0.75 -11.75
N GLU A 395 3.63 -1.42 -10.61
CA GLU A 395 4.55 -2.44 -10.14
C GLU A 395 3.99 -3.86 -10.29
N GLY A 396 4.87 -4.85 -10.41
CA GLY A 396 4.44 -6.25 -10.53
C GLY A 396 3.85 -6.60 -11.90
N VAL A 397 4.23 -5.88 -12.96
CA VAL A 397 3.87 -6.26 -14.34
C VAL A 397 4.75 -7.43 -14.80
N GLU A 398 4.15 -8.61 -14.94
CA GLU A 398 4.83 -9.87 -15.23
C GLU A 398 4.65 -10.37 -16.66
N ASN A 399 3.61 -9.91 -17.37
CA ASN A 399 3.33 -10.36 -18.74
C ASN A 399 2.79 -9.25 -19.66
N GLU A 400 2.85 -9.50 -20.97
CA GLU A 400 2.42 -8.59 -22.03
C GLU A 400 0.94 -8.19 -21.91
N SER A 401 0.08 -9.09 -21.42
CA SER A 401 -1.35 -8.78 -21.27
C SER A 401 -1.61 -7.72 -20.19
N GLN A 402 -0.82 -7.73 -19.11
CA GLN A 402 -0.84 -6.74 -18.05
C GLN A 402 -0.25 -5.41 -18.53
N GLU A 403 0.86 -5.44 -19.27
CA GLU A 403 1.44 -4.22 -19.86
C GLU A 403 0.45 -3.52 -20.80
N LYS A 404 -0.15 -4.25 -21.75
CA LYS A 404 -1.17 -3.71 -22.66
C LYS A 404 -2.38 -3.15 -21.92
N PHE A 405 -2.74 -3.75 -20.79
CA PHE A 405 -3.84 -3.27 -19.97
C PHE A 405 -3.48 -1.96 -19.26
N VAL A 406 -2.32 -1.89 -18.62
CA VAL A 406 -1.79 -0.68 -17.96
C VAL A 406 -1.59 0.46 -18.96
N GLN A 407 -1.11 0.15 -20.17
CA GLN A 407 -0.97 1.12 -21.26
C GLN A 407 -2.32 1.73 -21.67
N LYS A 408 -3.39 0.91 -21.77
CA LYS A 408 -4.74 1.39 -22.12
C LYS A 408 -5.33 2.32 -21.08
N LEU A 409 -4.90 2.21 -19.83
CA LEU A 409 -5.31 3.10 -18.74
C LEU A 409 -4.55 4.43 -18.75
N GLY A 410 -3.61 4.64 -19.68
CA GLY A 410 -2.83 5.88 -19.75
C GLY A 410 -1.62 5.91 -18.81
N CYS A 411 -1.29 4.79 -18.17
CA CYS A 411 -0.05 4.69 -17.38
C CYS A 411 1.16 4.64 -18.32
N ARG A 412 2.22 5.37 -17.96
CA ARG A 412 3.43 5.51 -18.78
C ARG A 412 4.63 4.74 -18.23
N TYR A 413 4.69 4.55 -16.92
CA TYR A 413 5.85 3.96 -16.25
C TYR A 413 5.46 2.66 -15.58
N ILE A 414 6.33 1.65 -15.73
CA ILE A 414 6.12 0.33 -15.14
C ILE A 414 7.42 -0.23 -14.58
N GLN A 415 7.25 -1.10 -13.60
CA GLN A 415 8.29 -1.89 -12.98
C GLN A 415 7.77 -3.32 -12.82
N GLY A 416 8.53 -4.31 -13.27
CA GLY A 416 8.08 -5.70 -13.16
C GLY A 416 8.87 -6.67 -14.02
N PHE A 417 8.65 -7.96 -13.77
CA PHE A 417 9.42 -9.05 -14.37
C PHE A 417 9.24 -9.18 -15.88
N TYR A 418 8.18 -8.60 -16.44
CA TYR A 418 7.98 -8.54 -17.89
C TYR A 418 9.14 -7.83 -18.60
N TYR A 419 9.63 -6.72 -18.01
CA TYR A 419 10.78 -5.98 -18.53
C TYR A 419 12.06 -6.49 -17.89
N TYR A 420 12.18 -6.32 -16.57
CA TYR A 420 13.39 -6.65 -15.84
C TYR A 420 13.06 -7.20 -14.45
N LYS A 421 13.64 -8.36 -14.15
CA LYS A 421 13.78 -8.82 -12.77
C LYS A 421 14.82 -7.96 -12.04
N PRO A 422 14.84 -7.92 -10.69
CA PRO A 422 15.95 -7.31 -9.95
C PRO A 422 17.29 -7.88 -10.42
N LEU A 423 18.21 -7.00 -10.82
CA LEU A 423 19.50 -7.35 -11.40
C LEU A 423 20.64 -7.09 -10.40
N PRO A 424 21.65 -7.96 -10.31
CA PRO A 424 22.92 -7.62 -9.68
C PRO A 424 23.49 -6.34 -10.29
N ILE A 425 24.08 -5.48 -9.45
CA ILE A 425 24.49 -4.14 -9.88
C ILE A 425 25.39 -4.13 -11.12
N LYS A 426 26.31 -5.10 -11.26
CA LYS A 426 27.17 -5.25 -12.43
C LYS A 426 26.41 -5.48 -13.74
N LYS A 427 25.31 -6.23 -13.71
CA LYS A 427 24.46 -6.44 -14.89
C LYS A 427 23.64 -5.20 -15.22
N PHE A 428 23.23 -4.46 -14.19
CA PHE A 428 22.55 -3.18 -14.39
C PHE A 428 23.48 -2.14 -15.02
N GLU A 429 24.73 -2.07 -14.57
CA GLU A 429 25.79 -1.24 -15.17
C GLU A 429 26.00 -1.54 -16.66
N GLU A 430 25.95 -2.81 -17.08
CA GLU A 430 26.05 -3.20 -18.49
C GLU A 430 24.90 -2.63 -19.32
N LEU A 431 23.66 -2.63 -18.79
CA LEU A 431 22.50 -2.05 -19.44
C LEU A 431 22.63 -0.52 -19.57
N LEU A 432 23.10 0.14 -18.51
CA LEU A 432 23.23 1.60 -18.48
C LEU A 432 24.34 2.13 -19.39
N ARG A 433 25.23 1.29 -19.92
CA ARG A 433 26.25 1.71 -20.89
C ARG A 433 25.67 2.00 -22.27
N ASP A 434 24.54 1.39 -22.64
CA ASP A 434 23.86 1.68 -23.91
C ASP A 434 22.91 2.88 -23.74
N LYS A 435 23.38 4.07 -24.16
CA LYS A 435 22.61 5.31 -24.10
C LYS A 435 21.25 5.24 -24.82
N ARG A 436 21.04 4.30 -25.74
CA ARG A 436 19.75 4.14 -26.43
C ARG A 436 18.69 3.52 -25.54
N GLN A 437 19.10 2.82 -24.48
CA GLN A 437 18.19 2.16 -23.54
C GLN A 437 17.80 3.05 -22.36
N ILE A 438 18.31 4.28 -22.28
CA ILE A 438 18.11 5.17 -21.13
C ILE A 438 17.37 6.43 -21.54
N ASP A 439 16.45 6.86 -20.68
CA ASP A 439 15.85 8.19 -20.69
C ASP A 439 16.29 8.94 -19.42
N THR A 440 17.15 9.95 -19.60
CA THR A 440 17.67 10.77 -18.50
C THR A 440 16.70 11.86 -18.05
N GLN A 441 15.54 12.03 -18.71
CA GLN A 441 14.52 13.00 -18.30
C GLN A 441 13.77 12.54 -17.04
N GLY A 442 13.92 11.27 -16.64
CA GLY A 442 13.33 10.70 -15.44
C GLY A 442 11.82 10.50 -15.53
N LEU A 443 11.14 10.51 -14.37
CA LEU A 443 9.69 10.43 -14.31
C LEU A 443 9.10 11.81 -14.60
N VAL A 444 8.69 12.06 -15.84
CA VAL A 444 8.08 13.33 -16.26
C VAL A 444 6.55 13.27 -16.12
N TYR A 445 5.95 14.28 -15.47
CA TYR A 445 4.50 14.52 -15.43
C TYR A 445 3.99 15.14 -16.75
N LYS A 446 4.26 14.48 -17.88
CA LYS A 446 3.49 14.66 -19.11
C LYS A 446 2.93 13.30 -19.47
N GLN A 447 1.95 12.85 -18.69
CA GLN A 447 0.93 11.98 -19.27
C GLN A 447 0.35 12.79 -20.42
N VAL A 448 0.52 12.30 -21.65
CA VAL A 448 -0.33 12.77 -22.73
C VAL A 448 -1.71 12.33 -22.29
N GLU A 449 -2.53 13.25 -21.79
CA GLU A 449 -3.89 12.96 -21.36
C GLU A 449 -4.57 12.17 -22.48
N PRO A 450 -5.01 10.93 -22.25
CA PRO A 450 -6.00 10.33 -23.11
C PRO A 450 -7.24 11.21 -22.99
N MET A 451 -7.48 12.05 -23.99
CA MET A 451 -8.59 13.00 -23.97
C MET A 451 -9.91 12.21 -23.94
N HIS A 452 -10.65 12.29 -22.85
CA HIS A 452 -11.91 11.57 -22.70
C HIS A 452 -13.07 12.43 -23.23
N ILE A 453 -13.81 11.94 -24.23
CA ILE A 453 -14.97 12.65 -24.81
C ILE A 453 -16.03 13.02 -23.75
N ARG A 454 -16.10 12.31 -22.62
CA ARG A 454 -17.01 12.67 -21.51
C ARG A 454 -16.67 14.02 -20.86
N GLU A 455 -15.41 14.42 -20.86
CA GLU A 455 -14.96 15.73 -20.33
C GLU A 455 -15.49 16.89 -21.18
N PHE A 456 -15.80 16.65 -22.46
CA PHE A 456 -16.47 17.61 -23.35
C PHE A 456 -17.96 17.77 -23.06
N ILE A 457 -18.60 16.75 -22.47
CA ILE A 457 -20.07 16.66 -22.41
C ILE A 457 -20.61 17.21 -21.09
N ASP A 458 -19.86 17.08 -19.98
CA ASP A 458 -20.46 17.21 -18.65
C ASP A 458 -20.10 18.45 -17.81
N THR A 459 -19.12 19.33 -18.11
CA THR A 459 -19.00 20.59 -17.31
C THR A 459 -18.24 21.79 -17.93
N ASN A 460 -18.74 22.98 -17.56
CA ASN A 460 -18.28 24.40 -17.56
C ASN A 460 -16.79 24.80 -17.72
N PHE A 461 -15.87 23.96 -18.19
CA PHE A 461 -14.43 24.28 -18.20
C PHE A 461 -13.86 24.72 -19.55
N VAL A 462 -14.63 24.62 -20.64
CA VAL A 462 -14.20 25.06 -21.97
C VAL A 462 -15.22 26.06 -22.49
N SER A 463 -14.76 27.22 -22.97
CA SER A 463 -15.66 28.16 -23.63
C SER A 463 -16.23 27.53 -24.90
N ASP A 464 -17.50 27.78 -25.21
CA ASP A 464 -18.14 27.29 -26.45
C ASP A 464 -17.30 27.63 -27.69
N SER A 465 -16.62 28.78 -27.68
CA SER A 465 -15.72 29.21 -28.75
C SER A 465 -14.48 28.31 -28.92
N MET A 466 -13.92 27.77 -27.84
CA MET A 466 -12.80 26.81 -27.91
C MET A 466 -13.27 25.43 -28.35
N LEU A 467 -14.40 24.95 -27.82
CA LEU A 467 -15.03 23.69 -28.25
C LEU A 467 -15.32 23.70 -29.76
N ASN A 468 -15.86 24.82 -30.25
CA ASN A 468 -16.14 25.03 -31.66
C ASN A 468 -14.86 24.97 -32.51
N ASN A 469 -13.73 25.51 -32.07
CA ASN A 469 -12.51 25.46 -32.88
C ASN A 469 -11.81 24.10 -32.90
N VAL A 470 -12.09 23.22 -31.93
CA VAL A 470 -11.43 21.91 -31.81
C VAL A 470 -12.23 20.79 -32.48
N LEU A 471 -13.56 20.78 -32.32
CA LEU A 471 -14.40 19.67 -32.78
C LEU A 471 -14.78 19.73 -34.27
N GLY A 472 -14.62 20.90 -34.90
CA GLY A 472 -15.18 21.13 -36.24
C GLY A 472 -16.73 21.04 -36.24
N PRO A 473 -17.37 20.95 -37.40
CA PRO A 473 -18.83 20.80 -37.52
C PRO A 473 -19.37 19.52 -36.87
N VAL A 474 -20.27 19.66 -35.88
CA VAL A 474 -20.82 18.54 -35.11
C VAL A 474 -22.35 18.58 -35.07
N VAL A 475 -22.95 17.39 -35.14
CA VAL A 475 -24.40 17.17 -35.03
C VAL A 475 -24.69 16.03 -34.05
N PHE A 476 -25.50 16.30 -33.03
CA PHE A 476 -26.07 15.31 -32.12
C PHE A 476 -27.51 15.00 -32.55
N PHE A 477 -27.85 13.72 -32.61
CA PHE A 477 -29.20 13.30 -32.95
C PHE A 477 -29.64 12.04 -32.20
N GLU A 478 -30.96 11.88 -32.12
CA GLU A 478 -31.64 10.74 -31.53
C GLU A 478 -32.39 9.97 -32.61
N VAL A 479 -32.41 8.65 -32.53
CA VAL A 479 -33.14 7.79 -33.45
C VAL A 479 -34.17 6.99 -32.68
N PHE A 480 -35.42 7.10 -33.11
CA PHE A 480 -36.56 6.36 -32.56
C PHE A 480 -37.45 5.86 -33.70
N GLY A 481 -37.70 4.55 -33.79
CA GLY A 481 -38.57 3.99 -34.83
C GLY A 481 -38.11 4.21 -36.28
N GLY A 482 -36.82 4.55 -36.50
CA GLY A 482 -36.27 4.88 -37.82
C GLY A 482 -36.25 6.39 -38.12
N ASP A 483 -36.95 7.20 -37.34
CA ASP A 483 -36.92 8.66 -37.45
C ASP A 483 -35.70 9.23 -36.74
N ILE A 484 -35.00 10.15 -37.42
CA ILE A 484 -33.81 10.84 -36.89
C ILE A 484 -34.21 12.24 -36.44
N LYS A 485 -33.95 12.56 -35.16
CA LYS A 485 -34.21 13.85 -34.53
C LYS A 485 -32.89 14.51 -34.13
N VAL A 486 -32.50 15.58 -34.82
CA VAL A 486 -31.35 16.39 -34.40
C VAL A 486 -31.69 17.10 -33.09
N THR A 487 -30.84 16.93 -32.08
CA THR A 487 -31.02 17.52 -30.75
C THR A 487 -30.16 18.76 -30.56
N ARG A 488 -28.91 18.74 -31.05
CA ARG A 488 -27.95 19.84 -30.89
C ARG A 488 -26.99 19.89 -32.07
N VAL A 489 -26.56 21.09 -32.44
CA VAL A 489 -25.44 21.33 -33.36
C VAL A 489 -24.55 22.42 -32.77
N ASN A 490 -23.33 22.56 -33.30
CA ASN A 490 -22.39 23.59 -32.84
C ASN A 490 -22.22 24.73 -33.86
N GLU A 491 -21.55 25.84 -33.50
CA GLU A 491 -21.42 27.00 -34.40
C GLU A 491 -20.64 26.70 -35.69
N GLN A 492 -19.70 25.75 -35.65
CA GLN A 492 -18.96 25.39 -36.87
C GLN A 492 -19.85 24.71 -37.90
N TYR A 493 -20.87 23.97 -37.46
CA TYR A 493 -21.86 23.42 -38.38
C TYR A 493 -22.57 24.55 -39.14
N PHE A 494 -23.02 25.60 -38.44
CA PHE A 494 -23.62 26.79 -39.06
C PHE A 494 -22.68 27.48 -40.05
N ARG A 495 -21.40 27.69 -39.66
CA ARG A 495 -20.37 28.26 -40.56
C ARG A 495 -20.13 27.39 -41.80
N MET A 496 -20.20 26.07 -41.67
CA MET A 496 -19.99 25.13 -42.79
C MET A 496 -21.12 25.20 -43.81
N ILE A 497 -22.37 25.34 -43.34
CA ILE A 497 -23.54 25.42 -44.23
C ILE A 497 -23.82 26.84 -44.74
N GLY A 498 -23.21 27.87 -44.13
CA GLY A 498 -23.30 29.26 -44.55
C GLY A 498 -24.33 30.11 -43.78
N GLU A 499 -24.91 29.58 -42.71
CA GLU A 499 -26.03 30.20 -42.00
C GLU A 499 -25.62 30.71 -40.61
N GLN A 500 -26.40 31.64 -40.06
CA GLN A 500 -26.10 32.22 -38.75
C GLN A 500 -26.92 31.60 -37.61
N HIS A 501 -28.19 31.21 -37.85
CA HIS A 501 -29.08 30.56 -36.87
C HIS A 501 -30.21 29.80 -37.60
N PHE A 502 -30.83 28.80 -36.96
CA PHE A 502 -32.04 28.12 -37.48
C PHE A 502 -33.34 28.86 -37.10
N GLU A 503 -34.34 28.90 -37.99
CA GLU A 503 -35.73 29.24 -37.65
C GLU A 503 -36.47 27.99 -37.15
N GLU A 504 -36.87 28.01 -35.87
CA GLU A 504 -37.78 27.15 -35.05
C GLU A 504 -37.91 25.62 -35.26
N ASP A 505 -37.35 24.96 -36.29
CA ASP A 505 -37.48 23.50 -36.46
C ASP A 505 -36.21 22.80 -36.99
N ILE A 506 -35.20 22.71 -36.11
CA ILE A 506 -33.90 22.02 -36.30
C ILE A 506 -34.06 20.58 -36.86
N GLN A 507 -35.23 19.96 -36.64
CA GLN A 507 -35.53 18.57 -36.99
C GLN A 507 -35.56 18.30 -38.50
N ARG A 508 -36.12 19.22 -39.29
CA ARG A 508 -36.37 18.98 -40.72
C ARG A 508 -35.23 19.43 -41.63
N GLU A 509 -34.27 20.18 -41.11
CA GLU A 509 -33.31 20.89 -41.95
C GLU A 509 -32.07 20.08 -42.29
N PHE A 510 -31.52 19.31 -41.34
CA PHE A 510 -30.33 18.50 -41.56
C PHE A 510 -30.55 17.41 -42.63
N LEU A 511 -31.62 16.62 -42.51
CA LEU A 511 -31.95 15.55 -43.47
C LEU A 511 -32.37 16.08 -44.85
N LYS A 512 -32.96 17.29 -44.92
CA LYS A 512 -33.29 17.94 -46.21
C LYS A 512 -32.05 18.37 -46.98
N ARG A 513 -30.96 18.69 -46.29
CA ARG A 513 -29.69 19.08 -46.91
C ARG A 513 -28.89 17.90 -47.45
N ILE A 514 -29.19 16.67 -47.01
CA ILE A 514 -28.66 15.46 -47.64
C ILE A 514 -29.53 15.15 -48.87
N PRO A 515 -28.95 15.05 -50.09
CA PRO A 515 -29.69 14.64 -51.29
C PRO A 515 -30.46 13.34 -51.06
N GLU A 516 -31.68 13.24 -51.60
CA GLU A 516 -32.57 12.09 -51.31
C GLU A 516 -31.94 10.74 -51.65
N GLU A 517 -31.16 10.71 -52.73
CA GLU A 517 -30.38 9.57 -53.21
C GLU A 517 -29.32 9.09 -52.19
N GLU A 518 -28.79 9.97 -51.35
CA GLU A 518 -27.73 9.66 -50.38
C GLU A 518 -28.24 9.43 -48.95
N ARG A 519 -29.51 9.72 -48.66
CA ARG A 519 -30.09 9.46 -47.32
C ARG A 519 -29.96 7.99 -46.91
N CYS A 520 -30.10 7.06 -47.85
CA CYS A 520 -29.90 5.63 -47.59
C CYS A 520 -28.47 5.29 -47.14
N VAL A 521 -27.47 6.02 -47.63
CA VAL A 521 -26.06 5.85 -47.23
C VAL A 521 -25.90 6.27 -45.78
N PHE A 522 -26.45 7.42 -45.40
CA PHE A 522 -26.40 7.94 -44.04
C PHE A 522 -27.14 7.03 -43.04
N HIS A 523 -28.31 6.50 -43.40
CA HIS A 523 -29.02 5.52 -42.57
C HIS A 523 -28.19 4.25 -42.32
N ARG A 524 -27.53 3.71 -43.36
CA ARG A 524 -26.62 2.56 -43.20
C ARG A 524 -25.44 2.87 -42.29
N MET A 525 -24.94 4.11 -42.29
CA MET A 525 -23.87 4.53 -41.37
C MET A 525 -24.36 4.52 -39.92
N ILE A 526 -25.58 4.98 -39.66
CA ILE A 526 -26.18 4.93 -38.32
C ILE A 526 -26.32 3.49 -37.83
N GLU A 527 -26.84 2.60 -38.67
CA GLU A 527 -26.98 1.17 -38.33
C GLU A 527 -25.62 0.53 -38.04
N LYS A 528 -24.62 0.77 -38.90
CA LYS A 528 -23.25 0.27 -38.69
C LYS A 528 -22.59 0.84 -37.43
N ALA A 529 -22.85 2.10 -37.11
CA ALA A 529 -22.34 2.74 -35.89
C ALA A 529 -22.98 2.15 -34.63
N PHE A 530 -24.24 1.72 -34.72
CA PHE A 530 -24.90 0.98 -33.64
C PHE A 530 -24.33 -0.44 -33.49
N GLU A 531 -24.07 -1.13 -34.59
CA GLU A 531 -23.44 -2.46 -34.59
C GLU A 531 -21.97 -2.41 -34.11
N ASN A 532 -21.29 -1.28 -34.30
CA ASN A 532 -19.88 -1.08 -33.92
C ASN A 532 -19.71 0.14 -32.99
N PRO A 533 -20.16 0.09 -31.72
CA PRO A 533 -20.14 1.25 -30.82
C PRO A 533 -18.76 1.87 -30.59
N VAL A 534 -17.69 1.08 -30.70
CA VAL A 534 -16.31 1.50 -30.43
C VAL A 534 -15.67 2.20 -31.64
N LEU A 535 -15.90 1.68 -32.85
CA LEU A 535 -15.30 2.21 -34.08
C LEU A 535 -16.20 3.23 -34.78
N GLY A 536 -17.50 3.18 -34.52
CA GLY A 536 -18.50 3.94 -35.25
C GLY A 536 -18.64 3.48 -36.70
N ALA A 537 -19.10 4.38 -37.55
CA ALA A 537 -19.13 4.19 -39.00
C ALA A 537 -18.77 5.50 -39.70
N ASP A 538 -18.11 5.39 -40.85
CA ASP A 538 -17.70 6.55 -41.63
C ASP A 538 -18.06 6.40 -43.12
N GLY A 539 -18.11 7.53 -43.81
CA GLY A 539 -18.51 7.58 -45.22
C GLY A 539 -18.52 9.00 -45.78
N MET A 540 -18.60 9.09 -47.10
CA MET A 540 -18.76 10.36 -47.82
C MET A 540 -20.23 10.59 -48.13
N ILE A 541 -20.73 11.77 -47.79
CA ILE A 541 -22.06 12.24 -48.19
C ILE A 541 -21.95 13.66 -48.76
N HIS A 542 -22.95 14.08 -49.52
CA HIS A 542 -23.08 15.46 -49.94
C HIS A 542 -24.08 16.23 -49.06
N LEU A 543 -23.75 17.49 -48.76
CA LEU A 543 -24.64 18.44 -48.12
C LEU A 543 -24.92 19.61 -49.07
N LEU A 544 -26.16 20.09 -49.10
CA LEU A 544 -26.56 21.29 -49.84
C LEU A 544 -26.30 22.55 -48.99
N ARG A 545 -25.57 23.52 -49.56
CA ARG A 545 -25.40 24.88 -49.00
C ARG A 545 -26.54 25.81 -49.42
N GLU A 546 -26.64 26.95 -48.74
CA GLU A 546 -27.50 28.06 -49.15
C GLU A 546 -27.18 28.43 -50.62
N GLY A 547 -28.18 28.34 -51.52
CA GLY A 547 -28.01 28.51 -52.97
C GLY A 547 -27.79 27.22 -53.80
N GLU A 548 -28.12 26.04 -53.27
CA GLU A 548 -28.11 24.72 -53.96
C GLU A 548 -26.74 24.16 -54.39
N GLN A 549 -25.64 24.71 -53.87
CA GLN A 549 -24.31 24.18 -54.16
C GLN A 549 -24.04 22.89 -53.36
N LYS A 550 -23.72 21.78 -54.03
CA LYS A 550 -23.34 20.50 -53.40
C LYS A 550 -21.93 20.63 -52.79
N MET A 551 -21.81 20.27 -51.52
CA MET A 551 -20.57 20.18 -50.76
C MET A 551 -20.31 18.73 -50.42
N SER A 552 -19.10 18.23 -50.68
CA SER A 552 -18.67 16.88 -50.31
C SER A 552 -18.18 16.91 -48.87
N VAL A 553 -18.74 16.04 -48.04
CA VAL A 553 -18.51 16.02 -46.60
C VAL A 553 -18.14 14.61 -46.17
N TYR A 554 -16.95 14.48 -45.57
CA TYR A 554 -16.60 13.26 -44.89
C TYR A 554 -17.31 13.22 -43.54
N THR A 555 -18.01 12.13 -43.27
CA THR A 555 -18.91 11.98 -42.14
C THR A 555 -18.52 10.79 -41.29
N LYS A 556 -18.44 11.00 -39.97
CA LYS A 556 -18.23 9.93 -38.98
C LYS A 556 -19.37 9.93 -37.96
N VAL A 557 -19.98 8.77 -37.74
CA VAL A 557 -21.12 8.57 -36.85
C VAL A 557 -20.74 7.59 -35.74
N PHE A 558 -21.06 7.94 -34.50
CA PHE A 558 -20.79 7.15 -33.30
C PHE A 558 -22.06 6.98 -32.48
N TYR A 559 -22.30 5.76 -32.02
CA TYR A 559 -23.38 5.48 -31.07
C TYR A 559 -22.92 5.82 -29.65
N LEU A 560 -23.74 6.59 -28.92
CA LEU A 560 -23.40 7.06 -27.58
C LEU A 560 -24.06 6.20 -26.50
N ARG A 561 -25.40 6.10 -26.54
CA ARG A 561 -26.22 5.38 -25.56
C ARG A 561 -27.67 5.30 -26.01
N GLU A 562 -28.45 4.42 -25.38
CA GLU A 562 -29.90 4.33 -25.55
C GLU A 562 -30.58 4.67 -24.23
N ARG A 563 -31.62 5.52 -24.28
CA ARG A 563 -32.41 5.92 -23.12
C ARG A 563 -33.89 5.98 -23.50
N GLU A 564 -34.73 5.24 -22.78
CA GLU A 564 -36.19 5.23 -22.99
C GLU A 564 -36.61 4.93 -24.45
N GLY A 565 -35.84 4.08 -25.14
CA GLY A 565 -36.06 3.70 -26.54
C GLY A 565 -35.44 4.67 -27.57
N TYR A 566 -34.90 5.81 -27.14
CA TYR A 566 -34.18 6.75 -28.00
C TYR A 566 -32.69 6.40 -28.05
N ARG A 567 -32.18 6.09 -29.25
CA ARG A 567 -30.76 5.85 -29.47
C ARG A 567 -30.06 7.17 -29.80
N GLN A 568 -29.09 7.57 -29.00
CA GLN A 568 -28.36 8.82 -29.14
C GLN A 568 -27.06 8.61 -29.91
N TYR A 569 -26.78 9.50 -30.86
CA TYR A 569 -25.60 9.45 -31.71
C TYR A 569 -24.87 10.79 -31.77
N TYR A 570 -23.57 10.71 -32.00
CA TYR A 570 -22.68 11.83 -32.29
C TYR A 570 -22.19 11.73 -33.74
N CYS A 571 -22.28 12.82 -34.48
CA CYS A 571 -21.82 12.91 -35.87
C CYS A 571 -20.86 14.07 -36.05
N SER A 572 -19.69 13.76 -36.61
CA SER A 572 -18.66 14.74 -37.00
C SER A 572 -18.63 14.86 -38.53
N LEU A 573 -18.58 16.09 -39.00
CA LEU A 573 -18.64 16.45 -40.42
C LEU A 573 -17.40 17.26 -40.79
N MET A 574 -16.77 16.91 -41.91
CA MET A 574 -15.61 17.63 -42.44
C MET A 574 -15.83 17.99 -43.90
N ASP A 575 -15.89 19.28 -44.22
CA ASP A 575 -15.93 19.77 -45.60
C ASP A 575 -14.61 19.46 -46.30
N ILE A 576 -14.68 18.63 -47.34
CA ILE A 576 -13.54 18.24 -48.16
C ILE A 576 -13.61 18.83 -49.58
N SER A 577 -14.60 19.69 -49.88
CA SER A 577 -14.75 20.34 -51.18
C SER A 577 -13.58 21.27 -51.56
N ARG A 578 -12.67 21.58 -50.62
CA ARG A 578 -11.45 22.38 -50.86
C ARG A 578 -10.16 21.54 -50.91
N VAL A 579 -10.24 20.23 -50.68
CA VAL A 579 -9.07 19.32 -50.60
C VAL A 579 -9.02 18.37 -51.80
N ILE A 580 -10.01 18.42 -52.69
CA ILE A 580 -10.07 17.66 -53.95
C ILE A 580 -9.87 18.59 -55.14
#